data_AF-A0A8H3B978-F1
#
_entry.id   AF-A0A8H3B978-F1
#
_cell.length_a   1.000
_cell.length_b   1.000
_cell.length_c   1.000
_cell.angle_alpha   90.00
_cell.angle_beta   90.00
_cell.angle_gamma   90.00
#
_symmetry.space_group_name_H-M   'P 1'
#
loop_
_entity.id
_entity.type
_entity.pdbx_description
1 polymer ?
#
loop_
_entity_poly.entity_id
_entity_poly.type
_entity_poly.pdbx_seq_one_letter_code
_entity_poly.pdbx_strand_id
1 'polypeptide(L)'
;MGFGTHLESKLVNASVAAAPTFQKIGQFADKVGMGGVTAAATNAASAVLPTVRNCVAHVDAENDRFKLWKKTAEDALVLRNEGAPSKELFSWVLAHKNQLPGGAFECGKNIDGSEWYACRTFRMGGLHVGKSGKMAKDPKTGELVRRPALFRIDGSDVEIEDYEVLTINTPEDGNYKNEGVKPQWVPSPSPFKADDRNFIGKILVPGGSKHDGTVYYVARAEYFQGTHPSMVNEDMRNVSITFGGKEIVSAEVCTLVIFQ
;
A
#
# COMPACT_ATOMS: atom_id res chain seq x y z
N MET A 1 -11.12 1.90 -10.04
CA MET A 1 -10.61 1.75 -11.43
C MET A 1 -9.09 1.92 -11.46
N GLY A 2 -8.34 0.90 -11.90
CA GLY A 2 -6.88 0.90 -11.91
C GLY A 2 -6.27 1.62 -13.12
N PHE A 3 -5.87 2.87 -12.95
CA PHE A 3 -5.17 3.65 -13.96
C PHE A 3 -3.67 3.67 -13.63
N GLY A 4 -2.93 2.74 -14.24
CA GLY A 4 -1.48 2.59 -14.12
C GLY A 4 -1.05 1.24 -14.67
N THR A 5 -1.52 0.16 -14.05
CA THR A 5 -1.19 -1.21 -14.47
C THR A 5 -1.91 -1.66 -15.74
N HIS A 6 -3.05 -1.06 -16.09
CA HIS A 6 -3.84 -1.48 -17.25
C HIS A 6 -3.25 -1.00 -18.59
N LEU A 7 -2.54 0.13 -18.60
CA LEU A 7 -1.89 0.66 -19.81
C LEU A 7 -0.59 -0.09 -20.09
N GLU A 8 0.22 -0.34 -19.05
CA GLU A 8 1.47 -1.09 -19.15
C GLU A 8 1.21 -2.56 -19.53
N SER A 9 0.25 -3.22 -18.90
CA SER A 9 -0.15 -4.58 -19.31
C SER A 9 -0.70 -4.62 -20.74
N LYS A 10 -1.45 -3.61 -21.19
CA LYS A 10 -1.90 -3.50 -22.59
C LYS A 10 -0.75 -3.25 -23.55
N LEU A 11 0.22 -2.41 -23.21
CA LEU A 11 1.41 -2.11 -24.03
C LEU A 11 2.33 -3.33 -24.14
N VAL A 12 2.52 -4.04 -23.03
CA VAL A 12 3.29 -5.28 -22.98
C VAL A 12 2.58 -6.39 -23.76
N ASN A 13 1.27 -6.59 -23.55
CA ASN A 13 0.47 -7.56 -24.32
C ASN A 13 0.42 -7.23 -25.82
N ALA A 14 0.32 -5.95 -26.18
CA ALA A 14 0.39 -5.50 -27.57
C ALA A 14 1.78 -5.75 -28.18
N SER A 15 2.85 -5.56 -27.42
CA SER A 15 4.23 -5.85 -27.85
C SER A 15 4.47 -7.35 -28.07
N VAL A 16 3.93 -8.21 -27.20
CA VAL A 16 3.97 -9.66 -27.37
C VAL A 16 3.13 -10.11 -28.57
N ALA A 17 1.93 -9.54 -28.76
CA ALA A 17 1.08 -9.83 -29.90
C ALA A 17 1.68 -9.36 -31.24
N ALA A 18 2.55 -8.36 -31.23
CA ALA A 18 3.27 -7.88 -32.40
C ALA A 18 4.49 -8.75 -32.77
N ALA A 19 5.02 -9.56 -31.85
CA ALA A 19 6.21 -10.39 -32.08
C ALA A 19 6.10 -11.35 -33.29
N PRO A 20 4.97 -12.07 -33.50
CA PRO A 20 4.77 -12.89 -34.69
C PRO A 20 4.74 -12.07 -35.98
N THR A 21 4.30 -10.81 -35.92
CA THR A 21 4.26 -9.88 -37.05
C THR A 21 5.67 -9.44 -37.46
N PHE A 22 6.54 -9.12 -36.49
CA PHE A 22 7.96 -8.83 -36.77
C PHE A 22 8.69 -10.04 -37.37
N GLN A 23 8.37 -11.25 -36.91
CA GLN A 23 8.93 -12.49 -37.46
C GLN A 23 8.47 -12.72 -38.92
N LYS A 24 7.20 -12.44 -39.24
CA LYS A 24 6.68 -12.49 -40.62
C LYS A 24 7.29 -11.43 -41.54
N ILE A 25 7.55 -10.22 -41.04
CA ILE A 25 8.23 -9.15 -41.78
C ILE A 25 9.67 -9.56 -42.11
N GLY A 26 10.40 -10.16 -41.16
CA GLY A 26 11.72 -10.75 -41.43
C GLY A 26 11.68 -11.83 -42.51
N GLN A 27 10.77 -12.80 -42.39
CA GLN A 27 10.60 -13.86 -43.41
C GLN A 27 10.24 -13.33 -44.80
N PHE A 28 9.51 -12.22 -44.89
CA PHE A 28 9.20 -11.56 -46.15
C PHE A 28 10.42 -10.81 -46.72
N ALA A 29 11.18 -10.11 -45.87
CA ALA A 29 12.41 -9.41 -46.27
C ALA A 29 13.49 -10.36 -46.84
N ASP A 30 13.59 -11.58 -46.28
CA ASP A 30 14.45 -12.64 -46.80
C ASP A 30 14.02 -13.12 -48.19
N LYS A 31 12.71 -13.23 -48.44
CA LYS A 31 12.17 -13.61 -49.75
C LYS A 31 12.44 -12.58 -50.85
N VAL A 32 12.63 -11.31 -50.51
CA VAL A 32 12.87 -10.22 -51.46
C VAL A 32 14.34 -9.77 -51.53
N GLY A 33 15.26 -10.52 -50.90
CA GLY A 33 16.71 -10.29 -51.02
C GLY A 33 17.23 -9.09 -50.20
N MET A 34 16.50 -8.63 -49.18
CA MET A 34 16.88 -7.49 -48.34
C MET A 34 17.62 -7.92 -47.05
N GLY A 35 18.67 -8.73 -47.19
CA GLY A 35 19.34 -9.41 -46.07
C GLY A 35 19.89 -8.49 -44.95
N GLY A 36 20.22 -7.23 -45.25
CA GLY A 36 20.64 -6.25 -44.25
C GLY A 36 19.52 -5.78 -43.31
N VAL A 37 18.28 -5.74 -43.81
CA VAL A 37 17.10 -5.34 -43.03
C VAL A 37 16.64 -6.50 -42.14
N THR A 38 16.75 -7.74 -42.62
CA THR A 38 16.37 -8.93 -41.86
C THR A 38 17.27 -9.16 -40.65
N ALA A 39 18.58 -9.01 -40.80
CA ALA A 39 19.53 -9.18 -39.70
C ALA A 39 19.32 -8.12 -38.60
N ALA A 40 19.11 -6.86 -38.99
CA ALA A 40 18.82 -5.78 -38.05
C ALA A 40 17.49 -5.99 -37.30
N ALA A 41 16.42 -6.37 -38.00
CA ALA A 41 15.12 -6.64 -37.39
C ALA A 41 15.14 -7.88 -36.47
N THR A 42 15.84 -8.95 -36.88
CA THR A 42 15.98 -10.18 -36.09
C THR A 42 16.83 -9.96 -34.85
N ASN A 43 17.92 -9.18 -34.94
CA ASN A 43 18.75 -8.81 -33.80
C ASN A 43 17.98 -7.92 -32.82
N ALA A 44 17.22 -6.94 -33.33
CA ALA A 44 16.36 -6.08 -32.50
C ALA A 44 15.28 -6.89 -31.78
N ALA A 45 14.58 -7.80 -32.48
CA ALA A 45 13.59 -8.67 -31.86
C ALA A 45 14.22 -9.62 -30.83
N SER A 46 15.37 -10.23 -31.14
CA SER A 46 16.08 -11.13 -30.23
C SER A 46 16.58 -10.44 -28.97
N ALA A 47 16.90 -9.14 -29.05
CA ALA A 47 17.29 -8.32 -27.89
C ALA A 47 16.09 -7.88 -27.04
N VAL A 48 14.93 -7.60 -27.66
CA VAL A 48 13.76 -7.03 -26.97
C VAL A 48 12.86 -8.12 -26.36
N LEU A 49 12.72 -9.28 -27.02
CA LEU A 49 11.81 -10.34 -26.59
C LEU A 49 12.08 -10.89 -25.17
N PRO A 50 13.34 -11.15 -24.75
CA PRO A 50 13.61 -11.58 -23.38
C PRO A 50 13.18 -10.55 -22.34
N THR A 51 13.48 -9.27 -22.59
CA THR A 51 13.09 -8.16 -21.71
C THR A 51 11.57 -8.08 -21.57
N VAL A 52 10.83 -8.14 -22.69
CA VAL A 52 9.36 -8.11 -22.67
C VAL A 52 8.80 -9.31 -21.92
N ARG A 53 9.32 -10.53 -22.15
CA ARG A 53 8.90 -11.73 -21.41
C ARG A 53 9.12 -11.61 -19.92
N ASN A 54 10.27 -11.07 -19.50
CA ASN A 54 10.56 -10.83 -18.09
C ASN A 54 9.57 -9.81 -17.49
N CYS A 55 9.29 -8.71 -18.20
CA CYS A 55 8.28 -7.74 -17.76
C CYS A 55 6.89 -8.37 -17.59
N VAL A 56 6.45 -9.21 -18.54
CA VAL A 56 5.18 -9.96 -18.42
C VAL A 56 5.18 -10.82 -17.17
N ALA A 57 6.22 -11.63 -16.98
CA ALA A 57 6.31 -12.54 -15.83
C ALA A 57 6.29 -11.78 -14.50
N HIS A 58 6.92 -10.61 -14.43
CA HIS A 58 6.86 -9.75 -13.24
C HIS A 58 5.45 -9.20 -12.98
N VAL A 59 4.76 -8.72 -14.02
CA VAL A 59 3.38 -8.21 -13.92
C VAL A 59 2.40 -9.31 -13.50
N ASP A 60 2.52 -10.51 -14.07
CA ASP A 60 1.67 -11.66 -13.72
C ASP A 60 1.90 -12.08 -12.28
N ALA A 61 3.15 -12.17 -11.84
CA ALA A 61 3.48 -12.48 -10.46
C ALA A 61 2.94 -11.43 -9.47
N GLU A 62 3.01 -10.14 -9.81
CA GLU A 62 2.41 -9.08 -8.99
C GLU A 62 0.88 -9.21 -8.90
N ASN A 63 0.22 -9.46 -10.04
CA ASN A 63 -1.23 -9.65 -10.09
C ASN A 63 -1.68 -10.86 -9.26
N ASP A 64 -0.94 -11.96 -9.30
CA ASP A 64 -1.27 -13.16 -8.53
C ASP A 64 -1.06 -12.94 -7.02
N ARG A 65 -0.01 -12.21 -6.62
CA ARG A 65 0.18 -11.81 -5.21
C ARG A 65 -0.92 -10.85 -4.74
N PHE A 66 -1.34 -9.90 -5.58
CA PHE A 66 -2.46 -9.02 -5.27
C PHE A 66 -3.77 -9.81 -5.06
N LYS A 67 -4.09 -10.75 -5.96
CA LYS A 67 -5.27 -11.62 -5.82
C LYS A 67 -5.20 -12.46 -4.55
N LEU A 68 -4.03 -13.01 -4.23
CA LEU A 68 -3.81 -13.79 -3.02
C LEU A 68 -4.03 -12.94 -1.76
N TRP A 69 -3.42 -11.75 -1.69
CA TRP A 69 -3.63 -10.81 -0.59
C TRP A 69 -5.11 -10.48 -0.43
N LYS A 70 -5.79 -10.12 -1.53
CA LYS A 70 -7.21 -9.75 -1.51
C LYS A 70 -8.07 -10.90 -0.99
N LYS A 71 -7.86 -12.12 -1.49
CA LYS A 71 -8.57 -13.31 -1.03
C LYS A 71 -8.35 -13.56 0.47
N THR A 72 -7.10 -13.49 0.94
CA THR A 72 -6.78 -13.65 2.37
C THR A 72 -7.49 -12.61 3.23
N ALA A 73 -7.55 -11.36 2.77
CA ALA A 73 -8.24 -10.28 3.48
C ALA A 73 -9.78 -10.48 3.49
N GLU A 74 -10.36 -10.99 2.40
CA GLU A 74 -11.77 -11.38 2.31
C GLU A 74 -12.09 -12.54 3.27
N ASP A 75 -11.28 -13.59 3.27
CA ASP A 75 -11.43 -14.74 4.17
C ASP A 75 -11.33 -14.32 5.65
N ALA A 76 -10.38 -13.43 5.98
CA ALA A 76 -10.24 -12.87 7.32
C ALA A 76 -11.45 -12.02 7.75
N LEU A 77 -12.03 -11.25 6.82
CA LEU A 77 -13.25 -10.48 7.08
C LEU A 77 -14.45 -11.38 7.36
N VAL A 78 -14.59 -12.50 6.65
CA VAL A 78 -15.64 -13.51 6.91
C VAL A 78 -15.51 -14.07 8.32
N LEU A 79 -14.33 -14.57 8.70
CA LEU A 79 -14.08 -15.12 10.03
C LEU A 79 -14.38 -14.11 11.14
N ARG A 80 -13.99 -12.84 10.93
CA ARG A 80 -14.29 -11.76 11.87
C ARG A 80 -15.80 -11.54 12.04
N ASN A 81 -16.54 -11.51 10.93
CA ASN A 81 -18.00 -11.28 10.96
C ASN A 81 -18.75 -12.46 11.58
N GLU A 82 -18.19 -13.67 11.53
CA GLU A 82 -18.71 -14.86 12.22
C GLU A 82 -18.39 -14.86 13.73
N GLY A 83 -17.71 -13.83 14.25
CA GLY A 83 -17.37 -13.73 15.67
C GLY A 83 -16.24 -14.68 16.07
N ALA A 84 -15.38 -15.08 15.13
CA ALA A 84 -14.24 -15.94 15.46
C ALA A 84 -13.37 -15.25 16.54
N PRO A 85 -13.05 -15.93 17.65
CA PRO A 85 -12.27 -15.34 18.72
C PRO A 85 -10.86 -15.00 18.20
N SER A 86 -10.50 -13.73 18.29
CA SER A 86 -9.15 -13.25 17.99
C SER A 86 -8.34 -13.10 19.27
N LYS A 87 -7.17 -13.74 19.33
CA LYS A 87 -6.17 -13.49 20.38
C LYS A 87 -5.23 -12.32 20.04
N GLU A 88 -5.35 -11.78 18.82
CA GLU A 88 -4.51 -10.69 18.34
C GLU A 88 -4.93 -9.37 18.98
N LEU A 89 -3.96 -8.52 19.33
CA LEU A 89 -4.22 -7.20 19.95
C LEU A 89 -4.80 -6.19 18.95
N PHE A 90 -4.57 -6.42 17.66
CA PHE A 90 -5.02 -5.61 16.55
C PHE A 90 -5.29 -6.49 15.34
N SER A 91 -6.07 -5.96 14.40
CA SER A 91 -6.37 -6.62 13.12
C SER A 91 -6.30 -5.61 11.99
N TRP A 92 -6.04 -6.12 10.79
CA TRP A 92 -6.22 -5.37 9.55
C TRP A 92 -7.49 -5.90 8.89
N VAL A 93 -8.47 -5.02 8.72
CA VAL A 93 -9.82 -5.41 8.29
C VAL A 93 -10.08 -4.85 6.91
N LEU A 94 -10.40 -5.72 5.95
CA LEU A 94 -10.71 -5.33 4.58
C LEU A 94 -11.85 -4.31 4.55
N ALA A 95 -11.65 -3.28 3.74
CA ALA A 95 -12.58 -2.21 3.49
C ALA A 95 -12.58 -1.85 2.00
N HIS A 96 -13.73 -1.36 1.52
CA HIS A 96 -13.87 -0.91 0.14
C HIS A 96 -14.33 0.55 0.08
N LYS A 97 -13.64 1.36 -0.74
CA LYS A 97 -13.88 2.78 -1.01
C LYS A 97 -13.87 3.67 0.23
N ASN A 98 -15.01 3.83 0.88
CA ASN A 98 -15.24 4.73 2.01
C ASN A 98 -15.79 4.00 3.22
N GLN A 99 -15.82 2.66 3.15
CA GLN A 99 -16.22 1.85 4.26
C GLN A 99 -15.13 1.95 5.33
N LEU A 100 -15.57 2.19 6.56
CA LEU A 100 -14.71 2.14 7.72
C LEU A 100 -15.23 1.01 8.62
N PRO A 101 -14.42 -0.03 8.91
CA PRO A 101 -14.86 -1.12 9.76
C PRO A 101 -15.06 -0.64 11.20
N GLY A 102 -16.01 -1.25 11.92
CA GLY A 102 -16.16 -1.03 13.36
C GLY A 102 -14.88 -1.40 14.10
N GLY A 103 -14.48 -0.61 15.10
CA GLY A 103 -13.22 -0.78 15.82
C GLY A 103 -11.99 -0.19 15.12
N ALA A 104 -12.16 0.55 14.01
CA ALA A 104 -11.07 1.28 13.36
C ALA A 104 -10.37 2.24 14.35
N PHE A 105 -9.03 2.16 14.35
CA PHE A 105 -8.20 2.92 15.28
C PHE A 105 -7.84 4.28 14.72
N GLU A 106 -8.19 5.35 15.45
CA GLU A 106 -7.80 6.71 15.08
C GLU A 106 -6.28 6.86 15.16
N CYS A 107 -5.64 7.10 14.01
CA CYS A 107 -4.18 7.25 13.93
C CYS A 107 -3.72 8.71 13.80
N GLY A 108 -4.64 9.63 13.52
CA GLY A 108 -4.34 11.05 13.44
C GLY A 108 -5.58 11.89 13.18
N LYS A 109 -5.37 13.19 12.99
CA LYS A 109 -6.44 14.16 12.72
C LYS A 109 -6.08 15.04 11.54
N ASN A 110 -7.08 15.43 10.79
CA ASN A 110 -6.98 16.44 9.76
C ASN A 110 -7.07 17.84 10.37
N ILE A 111 -6.77 18.88 9.57
CA ILE A 111 -6.85 20.29 10.01
C ILE A 111 -8.25 20.69 10.51
N ASP A 112 -9.30 20.08 9.98
CA ASP A 112 -10.70 20.30 10.38
C ASP A 112 -11.11 19.46 11.62
N GLY A 113 -10.16 18.74 12.23
CA GLY A 113 -10.39 17.86 13.37
C GLY A 113 -10.94 16.47 13.02
N SER A 114 -11.27 16.20 11.75
CA SER A 114 -11.73 14.88 11.32
C SER A 114 -10.64 13.82 11.44
N GLU A 115 -11.04 12.58 11.69
CA GLU A 115 -10.11 11.49 11.99
C GLU A 115 -9.45 10.92 10.73
N TRP A 116 -8.15 10.64 10.84
CA TRP A 116 -7.41 9.80 9.91
C TRP A 116 -7.16 8.41 10.51
N TYR A 117 -7.29 7.40 9.67
CA TYR A 117 -7.07 5.99 10.00
C TYR A 117 -5.88 5.47 9.19
N ALA A 118 -5.03 4.65 9.81
CA ALA A 118 -4.02 3.90 9.06
C ALA A 118 -4.72 2.82 8.22
N CYS A 119 -4.41 2.78 6.94
CA CYS A 119 -4.84 1.72 6.04
C CYS A 119 -3.64 1.12 5.33
N ARG A 120 -3.76 -0.11 4.81
CA ARG A 120 -2.72 -0.74 3.99
C ARG A 120 -3.29 -1.36 2.71
N THR A 121 -2.47 -1.46 1.68
CA THR A 121 -2.84 -2.14 0.42
C THR A 121 -1.62 -2.82 -0.21
N PHE A 122 -1.85 -3.84 -1.02
CA PHE A 122 -0.79 -4.52 -1.75
C PHE A 122 -0.51 -3.84 -3.10
N ARG A 123 0.73 -3.38 -3.30
CA ARG A 123 1.20 -2.72 -4.52
C ARG A 123 2.71 -2.87 -4.69
N MET A 124 3.22 -2.90 -5.92
CA MET A 124 4.67 -2.96 -6.22
C MET A 124 5.40 -4.08 -5.47
N GLY A 125 4.73 -5.23 -5.33
CA GLY A 125 5.28 -6.41 -4.65
C GLY A 125 5.26 -6.37 -3.11
N GLY A 126 4.76 -5.29 -2.49
CA GLY A 126 4.73 -5.12 -1.03
C GLY A 126 3.39 -4.63 -0.48
N LEU A 127 3.29 -4.59 0.85
CA LEU A 127 2.19 -3.98 1.59
C LEU A 127 2.58 -2.57 2.05
N HIS A 128 1.87 -1.58 1.52
CA HIS A 128 2.11 -0.17 1.78
C HIS A 128 1.06 0.39 2.73
N VAL A 129 1.48 1.20 3.71
CA VAL A 129 0.58 1.93 4.61
C VAL A 129 0.28 3.30 4.01
N GLY A 130 -0.96 3.71 4.16
CA GLY A 130 -1.45 5.04 3.80
C GLY A 130 -2.42 5.53 4.86
N LYS A 131 -3.24 6.50 4.46
CA LYS A 131 -4.29 7.06 5.31
C LYS A 131 -5.63 7.00 4.63
N SER A 132 -6.68 6.75 5.40
CA SER A 132 -8.08 6.81 4.97
C SER A 132 -8.89 7.60 5.98
N GLY A 133 -9.99 8.21 5.55
CA GLY A 133 -10.84 9.02 6.43
C GLY A 133 -12.30 8.61 6.34
N LYS A 134 -13.09 9.04 7.32
CA LYS A 134 -14.55 8.97 7.21
C LYS A 134 -15.04 9.97 6.17
N MET A 135 -16.18 9.65 5.54
CA MET A 135 -16.99 10.66 4.88
C MET A 135 -17.32 11.77 5.90
N ALA A 136 -17.12 13.04 5.56
CA ALA A 136 -17.60 14.13 6.40
C ALA A 136 -18.09 15.29 5.57
N LYS A 137 -18.90 16.15 6.20
CA LYS A 137 -19.40 17.35 5.54
C LYS A 137 -18.27 18.36 5.35
N ASP A 138 -18.17 18.92 4.15
CA ASP A 138 -17.36 20.09 3.89
C ASP A 138 -17.85 21.24 4.79
N PRO A 139 -16.98 21.88 5.60
CA PRO A 139 -17.42 22.97 6.46
C PRO A 139 -17.95 24.21 5.71
N LYS A 140 -17.55 24.41 4.45
CA LYS A 140 -17.95 25.54 3.61
C LYS A 140 -19.21 25.26 2.80
N THR A 141 -19.33 24.05 2.23
CA THR A 141 -20.49 23.71 1.35
C THR A 141 -21.56 22.89 2.07
N GLY A 142 -21.23 22.24 3.18
CA GLY A 142 -22.12 21.31 3.90
C GLY A 142 -22.30 19.96 3.21
N GLU A 143 -21.70 19.76 2.02
CA GLU A 143 -21.82 18.54 1.23
C GLU A 143 -20.97 17.41 1.81
N LEU A 144 -21.44 16.17 1.68
CA LEU A 144 -20.69 15.01 2.17
C LEU A 144 -19.49 14.72 1.26
N VAL A 145 -18.29 15.01 1.74
CA VAL A 145 -17.03 14.83 1.02
C VAL A 145 -16.44 13.47 1.33
N ARG A 146 -15.95 12.84 0.26
CA ARG A 146 -15.22 11.58 0.29
C ARG A 146 -13.79 11.79 0.78
N ARG A 147 -13.34 10.95 1.71
CA ARG A 147 -11.93 10.86 2.11
C ARG A 147 -11.38 9.48 1.75
N PRO A 148 -10.88 9.31 0.52
CA PRO A 148 -10.47 8.00 0.04
C PRO A 148 -9.21 7.51 0.78
N ALA A 149 -8.88 6.23 0.59
CA ALA A 149 -7.59 5.72 1.02
C ALA A 149 -6.49 6.21 0.07
N LEU A 150 -5.56 6.97 0.63
CA LEU A 150 -4.45 7.63 -0.06
C LEU A 150 -3.13 6.99 0.35
N PHE A 151 -2.37 6.56 -0.64
CA PHE A 151 -1.07 5.91 -0.47
C PHE A 151 0.01 6.68 -1.19
N ARG A 152 1.20 6.77 -0.58
CA ARG A 152 2.39 7.22 -1.28
C ARG A 152 3.04 6.04 -1.98
N ILE A 153 2.96 6.01 -3.30
CA ILE A 153 3.53 4.97 -4.13
C ILE A 153 4.33 5.64 -5.24
N ASP A 154 5.63 5.33 -5.32
CA ASP A 154 6.56 5.86 -6.32
C ASP A 154 6.52 7.40 -6.46
N GLY A 155 6.62 8.10 -5.32
CA GLY A 155 6.60 9.58 -5.28
C GLY A 155 5.23 10.23 -5.54
N SER A 156 4.19 9.45 -5.82
CA SER A 156 2.84 9.95 -6.15
C SER A 156 1.79 9.57 -5.10
N ASP A 157 0.78 10.43 -4.95
CA ASP A 157 -0.43 10.13 -4.18
C ASP A 157 -1.40 9.32 -5.05
N VAL A 158 -1.64 8.07 -4.64
CA VAL A 158 -2.53 7.15 -5.34
C VAL A 158 -3.74 6.86 -4.46
N GLU A 159 -4.93 7.06 -5.04
CA GLU A 159 -6.18 6.62 -4.46
C GLU A 159 -6.39 5.12 -4.73
N ILE A 160 -6.72 4.37 -3.68
CA ILE A 160 -6.96 2.93 -3.76
C ILE A 160 -8.32 2.60 -3.15
N GLU A 161 -9.10 1.77 -3.86
CA GLU A 161 -10.46 1.39 -3.45
C GLU A 161 -10.47 0.16 -2.53
N ASP A 162 -9.56 -0.80 -2.73
CA ASP A 162 -9.45 -2.00 -1.89
C ASP A 162 -8.25 -1.87 -0.95
N TYR A 163 -8.50 -1.82 0.34
CA TYR A 163 -7.50 -1.64 1.37
C TYR A 163 -7.94 -2.31 2.68
N GLU A 164 -7.01 -2.57 3.59
CA GLU A 164 -7.35 -2.95 4.96
C GLU A 164 -7.19 -1.74 5.89
N VAL A 165 -8.01 -1.63 6.92
CA VAL A 165 -7.92 -0.59 7.97
C VAL A 165 -7.45 -1.23 9.26
N LEU A 166 -6.55 -0.56 9.97
CA LEU A 166 -6.11 -0.98 11.29
C LEU A 166 -7.25 -0.84 12.31
N THR A 167 -7.58 -1.95 12.97
CA THR A 167 -8.50 -1.99 14.11
C THR A 167 -7.74 -2.47 15.34
N ILE A 168 -8.01 -1.89 16.51
CA ILE A 168 -7.53 -2.45 17.78
C ILE A 168 -8.62 -3.38 18.30
N ASN A 169 -8.25 -4.63 18.59
CA ASN A 169 -9.19 -5.61 19.11
C ASN A 169 -9.34 -5.35 20.61
N THR A 170 -10.35 -4.58 20.99
CA THR A 170 -10.77 -4.47 22.38
C THR A 170 -11.66 -5.67 22.72
N PRO A 171 -11.55 -6.27 23.92
CA PRO A 171 -12.58 -7.19 24.41
C PRO A 171 -13.97 -6.54 24.29
N GLU A 172 -15.00 -7.34 23.96
CA GLU A 172 -16.35 -6.91 23.55
C GLU A 172 -17.06 -5.95 24.52
N ASP A 173 -16.62 -5.87 25.78
CA ASP A 173 -17.32 -5.11 26.82
C ASP A 173 -17.04 -3.61 26.83
N GLY A 174 -16.24 -3.06 25.90
CA GLY A 174 -15.93 -1.62 25.80
C GLY A 174 -15.26 -1.02 27.06
N ASN A 175 -15.03 -1.86 28.07
CA ASN A 175 -14.31 -1.58 29.28
C ASN A 175 -12.85 -1.96 29.01
N TYR A 176 -11.96 -0.99 29.11
CA TYR A 176 -10.51 -1.19 29.24
C TYR A 176 -10.16 -1.89 30.57
N LYS A 177 -10.85 -2.99 30.92
CA LYS A 177 -10.57 -3.83 32.08
C LYS A 177 -9.66 -5.01 31.74
N ASN A 178 -9.18 -5.12 30.51
CA ASN A 178 -7.86 -5.70 30.26
C ASN A 178 -6.84 -4.56 30.37
N GLU A 179 -6.27 -4.37 31.55
CA GLU A 179 -5.31 -3.29 31.85
C GLU A 179 -4.05 -3.28 30.96
N GLY A 180 -3.85 -4.31 30.10
CA GLY A 180 -2.66 -4.53 29.29
C GLY A 180 -2.60 -3.84 27.93
N VAL A 181 -3.69 -3.83 27.13
CA VAL A 181 -3.62 -3.38 25.72
C VAL A 181 -3.81 -1.88 25.58
N LYS A 182 -2.71 -1.13 25.52
CA LYS A 182 -2.72 0.33 25.39
C LYS A 182 -1.93 0.76 24.15
N PRO A 183 -2.60 1.12 23.04
CA PRO A 183 -1.93 1.73 21.91
C PRO A 183 -1.29 3.06 22.31
N GLN A 184 -0.02 3.27 21.97
CA GLN A 184 0.70 4.52 22.22
C GLN A 184 1.53 4.94 21.01
N TRP A 185 1.69 6.24 20.86
CA TRP A 185 2.56 6.83 19.84
C TRP A 185 3.87 7.24 20.52
N VAL A 186 4.96 6.57 20.14
CA VAL A 186 6.28 6.78 20.73
C VAL A 186 7.17 7.50 19.72
N PRO A 187 7.89 8.58 20.11
CA PRO A 187 8.85 9.24 19.25
C PRO A 187 9.87 8.24 18.68
N SER A 188 10.04 8.29 17.36
CA SER A 188 10.92 7.38 16.64
C SER A 188 12.33 7.97 16.61
N PRO A 189 13.37 7.13 16.78
CA PRO A 189 14.73 7.57 16.50
C PRO A 189 14.89 7.88 15.00
N SER A 190 15.86 8.72 14.67
CA SER A 190 16.28 8.98 13.29
C SER A 190 17.79 8.70 13.17
N PRO A 191 18.23 7.67 12.41
CA PRO A 191 17.40 6.72 11.65
C PRO A 191 16.54 5.82 12.54
N PHE A 192 15.44 5.29 11.97
CA PHE A 192 14.60 4.36 12.70
C PHE A 192 15.35 3.06 13.02
N LYS A 193 15.12 2.53 14.22
CA LYS A 193 15.67 1.27 14.72
C LYS A 193 14.61 0.54 15.52
N ALA A 194 14.27 -0.68 15.12
CA ALA A 194 13.21 -1.44 15.79
C ALA A 194 13.62 -1.88 17.20
N ASP A 195 14.93 -2.00 17.46
CA ASP A 195 15.53 -2.36 18.74
C ASP A 195 15.88 -1.16 19.64
N ASP A 196 15.41 0.05 19.29
CA ASP A 196 15.64 1.24 20.10
C ASP A 196 15.06 1.08 21.51
N ARG A 197 15.75 1.65 22.51
CA ARG A 197 15.34 1.61 23.91
C ARG A 197 13.91 2.10 24.17
N ASN A 198 13.41 3.02 23.33
CA ASN A 198 12.06 3.54 23.42
C ASN A 198 11.00 2.48 23.06
N PHE A 199 11.38 1.38 22.41
CA PHE A 199 10.50 0.29 22.01
C PHE A 199 10.68 -0.99 22.85
N ILE A 200 11.68 -1.06 23.73
CA ILE A 200 11.88 -2.22 24.62
C ILE A 200 10.62 -2.47 25.46
N GLY A 201 10.18 -3.73 25.48
CA GLY A 201 8.98 -4.17 26.20
C GLY A 201 7.66 -3.77 25.55
N LYS A 202 7.67 -3.28 24.31
CA LYS A 202 6.48 -2.88 23.54
C LYS A 202 6.41 -3.67 22.24
N ILE A 203 5.19 -3.81 21.72
CA ILE A 203 4.93 -4.42 20.41
C ILE A 203 4.82 -3.30 19.39
N LEU A 204 5.79 -3.20 18.48
CA LEU A 204 5.66 -2.36 17.28
C LEU A 204 4.55 -2.91 16.39
N VAL A 205 3.65 -2.06 15.90
CA VAL A 205 2.55 -2.50 15.03
C VAL A 205 3.03 -2.59 13.57
N PRO A 206 3.13 -3.80 12.98
CA PRO A 206 3.51 -3.95 11.58
C PRO A 206 2.39 -3.43 10.67
N GLY A 207 2.77 -2.54 9.77
CA GLY A 207 1.91 -1.95 8.75
C GLY A 207 1.95 -2.71 7.41
N GLY A 208 3.03 -3.42 7.14
CA GLY A 208 3.23 -4.12 5.88
C GLY A 208 4.70 -4.49 5.67
N SER A 209 5.09 -4.67 4.42
CA SER A 209 6.46 -5.02 4.05
C SER A 209 6.79 -4.57 2.63
N LYS A 210 8.08 -4.34 2.36
CA LYS A 210 8.62 -4.20 1.01
C LYS A 210 8.56 -5.52 0.25
N HIS A 211 8.82 -5.45 -1.05
CA HIS A 211 8.95 -6.63 -1.93
C HIS A 211 10.04 -7.63 -1.48
N ASP A 212 11.07 -7.16 -0.78
CA ASP A 212 12.17 -7.96 -0.22
C ASP A 212 11.86 -8.56 1.17
N GLY A 213 10.67 -8.25 1.73
CA GLY A 213 10.24 -8.71 3.05
C GLY A 213 10.58 -7.75 4.20
N THR A 214 11.31 -6.66 3.96
CA THR A 214 11.61 -5.65 4.99
C THR A 214 10.31 -5.08 5.56
N VAL A 215 10.14 -5.18 6.87
CA VAL A 215 8.90 -4.79 7.55
C VAL A 215 8.77 -3.27 7.61
N TYR A 216 7.55 -2.80 7.37
CA TYR A 216 7.13 -1.45 7.69
C TYR A 216 6.31 -1.44 8.97
N TYR A 217 6.56 -0.47 9.83
CA TYR A 217 5.79 -0.21 11.05
C TYR A 217 4.87 0.99 10.85
N VAL A 218 3.69 0.95 11.48
CA VAL A 218 2.72 2.05 11.43
C VAL A 218 3.32 3.26 12.14
N ALA A 219 3.41 4.36 11.41
CA ALA A 219 3.96 5.61 11.90
C ALA A 219 3.00 6.77 11.63
N ARG A 220 3.30 7.93 12.21
CA ARG A 220 2.64 9.19 11.89
C ARG A 220 3.59 10.36 12.05
N ALA A 221 3.29 11.44 11.35
CA ALA A 221 3.98 12.71 11.49
C ALA A 221 2.98 13.87 11.61
N GLU A 222 3.36 14.91 12.35
CA GLU A 222 2.61 16.17 12.35
C GLU A 222 3.00 17.00 11.13
N TYR A 223 1.99 17.59 10.49
CA TYR A 223 2.19 18.54 9.41
C TYR A 223 0.95 19.41 9.24
N PHE A 224 1.14 20.71 9.08
CA PHE A 224 0.07 21.68 8.81
C PHE A 224 -1.14 21.54 9.76
N GLN A 225 -0.87 21.49 11.07
CA GLN A 225 -1.88 21.33 12.14
C GLN A 225 -2.69 20.01 12.08
N GLY A 226 -2.28 19.07 11.23
CA GLY A 226 -2.79 17.72 11.18
C GLY A 226 -1.75 16.71 11.66
N THR A 227 -2.23 15.52 11.99
CA THR A 227 -1.40 14.34 12.25
C THR A 227 -1.73 13.30 11.19
N HIS A 228 -0.73 12.89 10.43
CA HIS A 228 -0.92 12.08 9.23
C HIS A 228 -0.29 10.69 9.39
N PRO A 229 -1.11 9.62 9.33
CA PRO A 229 -0.62 8.24 9.32
C PRO A 229 0.22 7.94 8.08
N SER A 230 1.25 7.12 8.27
CA SER A 230 2.14 6.60 7.24
C SER A 230 2.93 5.40 7.82
N MET A 231 4.15 5.16 7.33
CA MET A 231 5.00 4.02 7.64
C MET A 231 6.46 4.40 7.79
N VAL A 232 7.18 3.64 8.60
CA VAL A 232 8.65 3.73 8.76
C VAL A 232 9.28 2.33 8.74
N ASN A 233 10.56 2.23 8.40
CA ASN A 233 11.36 1.02 8.56
C ASN A 233 12.83 1.39 8.84
N GLU A 234 13.69 0.38 9.00
CA GLU A 234 15.10 0.57 9.40
C GLU A 234 15.99 1.26 8.36
N ASP A 235 15.54 1.32 7.10
CA ASP A 235 16.24 2.05 6.02
C ASP A 235 15.86 3.53 5.99
N MET A 236 14.84 3.93 6.76
CA MET A 236 14.27 5.27 6.71
C MET A 236 14.80 6.16 7.84
N ARG A 237 15.14 7.40 7.47
CA ARG A 237 15.45 8.49 8.41
C ARG A 237 14.24 9.36 8.74
N ASN A 238 13.29 9.39 7.83
CA ASN A 238 12.12 10.27 7.82
C ASN A 238 10.89 9.48 7.37
N VAL A 239 9.70 10.03 7.55
CA VAL A 239 8.46 9.49 7.01
C VAL A 239 7.92 10.40 5.91
N SER A 240 7.47 9.79 4.81
CA SER A 240 6.74 10.47 3.75
C SER A 240 5.24 10.41 4.03
N ILE A 241 4.58 11.55 4.10
CA ILE A 241 3.13 11.66 4.26
C ILE A 241 2.48 12.25 3.02
N THR A 242 1.25 11.82 2.75
CA THR A 242 0.42 12.37 1.67
C THR A 242 -0.25 13.65 2.17
N PHE A 243 -0.09 14.80 1.51
CA PHE A 243 -0.79 16.02 1.88
C PHE A 243 -1.01 16.93 0.66
N GLY A 244 -2.26 17.31 0.40
CA GLY A 244 -2.61 18.22 -0.71
C GLY A 244 -2.13 17.72 -2.09
N GLY A 245 -2.01 16.41 -2.28
CA GLY A 245 -1.49 15.80 -3.51
C GLY A 245 0.04 15.84 -3.65
N LYS A 246 0.79 16.16 -2.59
CA LYS A 246 2.26 16.29 -2.60
C LYS A 246 2.94 15.40 -1.57
N GLU A 247 4.21 15.10 -1.82
CA GLU A 247 5.13 14.53 -0.79
C GLU A 247 5.45 15.57 0.24
N ILE A 248 5.25 15.20 1.51
CA ILE A 248 5.89 15.88 2.61
C ILE A 248 6.75 14.87 3.35
N VAL A 249 8.03 15.18 3.49
CA VAL A 249 8.98 14.38 4.26
C VAL A 249 9.11 15.03 5.64
N SER A 250 8.85 14.27 6.70
CA SER A 250 9.00 14.73 8.08
C SER A 250 10.04 13.91 8.83
N ALA A 251 10.91 14.60 9.57
CA ALA A 251 11.86 13.99 10.49
C ALA A 251 11.26 13.71 11.87
N GLU A 252 10.17 14.39 12.23
CA GLU A 252 9.47 14.18 13.50
C GLU A 252 8.41 13.10 13.32
N VAL A 253 8.76 11.89 13.74
CA VAL A 253 7.97 10.68 13.49
C VAL A 253 7.62 10.02 14.80
N CYS A 254 6.36 9.64 14.99
CA CYS A 254 5.96 8.73 16.05
C CYS A 254 5.59 7.37 15.47
N THR A 255 6.04 6.29 16.10
CA THR A 255 5.70 4.92 15.73
C THR A 255 4.65 4.37 16.70
N LEU A 256 3.66 3.66 16.15
CA LEU A 256 2.60 3.03 16.94
C LEU A 256 3.16 1.78 17.63
N VAL A 257 2.97 1.73 18.93
CA VAL A 257 3.26 0.57 19.77
C VAL A 257 2.03 0.14 20.57
N ILE A 258 2.01 -1.12 20.98
CA ILE A 258 1.00 -1.68 21.89
C ILE A 258 1.71 -2.29 23.09
N PHE A 259 1.17 -2.06 24.29
CA PHE A 259 1.60 -2.70 25.53
C PHE A 259 0.84 -4.01 25.74
N GLN A 260 1.46 -4.94 26.47
CA GLN A 260 0.83 -6.15 27.01
C GLN A 260 0.82 -6.08 28.53
#